data_AF-A0A2D0I6F4-F1
#
_entry.id   AF-A0A2D0I6F4-F1
#
_cell.length_a   1.000
_cell.length_b   1.000
_cell.length_c   1.000
_cell.angle_alpha   90.00
_cell.angle_beta   90.00
_cell.angle_gamma   90.00
#
_symmetry.space_group_name_H-M   'P 1'
#
loop_
_entity.id
_entity.type
_entity.pdbx_description
1 polymer ?
#
loop_
_entity_poly.entity_id
_entity_poly.type
_entity_poly.pdbx_seq_one_letter_code
_entity_poly.pdbx_strand_id
1 'polypeptide(L)'
;MELKDVILSTLAEIEELTIAPEPVEKNTVRPQKEEKSSFQEELIAAQKVIVEPVSQVVETVHVVRDDEARMLEGIRERLLVLFEGFQSPNNKQIEAKVDLTLNFLEYLLATIDHRLETIKES
;
A
#
# COMPACT_ATOMS: atom_id res chain seq x y z
N MET A 1 40.71 -7.68 -0.58
CA MET A 1 39.47 -8.47 -0.73
C MET A 1 38.80 -8.00 -2.00
N GLU A 2 38.41 -8.90 -2.87
CA GLU A 2 37.67 -8.53 -4.07
C GLU A 2 36.23 -8.16 -3.66
N LEU A 3 35.59 -7.22 -4.38
CA LEU A 3 34.22 -6.78 -4.09
C LEU A 3 33.22 -7.95 -4.00
N LYS A 4 33.51 -9.03 -4.72
CA LYS A 4 32.73 -10.27 -4.71
C LYS A 4 32.72 -10.97 -3.35
N ASP A 5 33.84 -10.94 -2.63
CA ASP A 5 33.99 -11.57 -1.31
C ASP A 5 33.23 -10.80 -0.23
N VAL A 6 33.20 -9.47 -0.35
CA VAL A 6 32.47 -8.59 0.58
C VAL A 6 30.96 -8.81 0.43
N ILE A 7 30.46 -8.90 -0.81
CA ILE A 7 29.03 -9.13 -1.09
C ILE A 7 28.60 -10.51 -0.58
N LEU A 8 29.40 -11.56 -0.83
CA LEU A 8 29.10 -12.90 -0.35
C LEU A 8 29.09 -12.99 1.18
N SER A 9 30.00 -12.29 1.86
CA SER A 9 30.01 -12.18 3.32
C SER A 9 28.74 -11.52 3.86
N THR A 10 28.28 -10.43 3.23
CA THR A 10 27.06 -9.74 3.67
C THR A 10 25.79 -10.55 3.41
N LEU A 11 25.74 -11.32 2.32
CA LEU A 11 24.59 -12.17 2.01
C LEU A 11 24.50 -13.33 3.01
N ALA A 12 25.63 -13.92 3.40
CA ALA A 12 25.67 -14.99 4.40
C ALA A 12 25.22 -14.48 5.79
N GLU A 13 25.63 -13.27 6.17
CA GLU A 13 25.24 -12.65 7.45
C GLU A 13 23.73 -12.35 7.51
N ILE A 14 23.11 -11.96 6.39
CA ILE A 14 21.66 -11.73 6.30
C ILE A 14 20.87 -13.04 6.36
N GLU A 15 21.37 -14.12 5.75
CA GLU A 15 20.72 -15.43 5.79
C GLU A 15 20.69 -16.00 7.22
N GLU A 16 21.77 -15.80 7.99
CA GLU A 16 21.87 -16.21 9.40
C GLU A 16 20.87 -15.50 10.31
N LEU A 17 20.52 -14.24 10.01
CA LEU A 17 19.49 -13.48 10.75
C LEU A 17 18.05 -13.94 10.46
N THR A 18 17.83 -14.69 9.38
CA THR A 18 16.49 -15.18 8.97
C THR A 18 16.19 -16.61 9.42
N ILE A 19 17.19 -17.35 9.90
CA ILE A 19 17.06 -18.75 10.33
C ILE A 19 17.25 -18.82 11.85
N ALA A 20 16.26 -18.37 12.60
CA ALA A 20 16.08 -18.76 14.00
C ALA A 20 14.87 -19.72 14.10
N PRO A 21 15.09 -21.06 14.14
CA PRO A 21 14.04 -22.02 14.43
C PRO A 21 14.22 -22.55 15.86
N GLU A 22 13.29 -22.20 16.75
CA GLU A 22 13.09 -22.81 18.06
C GLU A 22 11.56 -22.97 18.25
N PRO A 23 11.09 -24.02 18.95
CA PRO A 23 10.63 -25.24 18.31
C PRO A 23 9.21 -25.65 18.75
N VAL A 24 8.42 -26.34 17.93
CA VAL A 24 7.36 -27.21 18.48
C VAL A 24 7.16 -28.47 17.61
N GLU A 25 7.51 -29.60 18.20
CA GLU A 25 7.32 -30.95 17.68
C GLU A 25 5.86 -31.46 17.83
N LYS A 26 5.40 -32.14 16.76
CA LYS A 26 4.72 -33.45 16.71
C LYS A 26 3.34 -33.68 17.40
N ASN A 27 2.36 -33.88 16.51
CA ASN A 27 1.51 -35.08 16.36
C ASN A 27 0.44 -35.47 17.43
N THR A 28 -0.81 -35.44 16.94
CA THR A 28 -1.95 -36.37 17.17
C THR A 28 -2.54 -36.52 18.58
N VAL A 29 -3.85 -36.24 18.70
CA VAL A 29 -4.94 -37.16 19.14
C VAL A 29 -6.28 -36.38 19.21
N ARG A 30 -7.34 -36.91 18.57
CA ARG A 30 -8.77 -36.51 18.71
C ARG A 30 -9.37 -37.13 20.00
N PRO A 31 -10.68 -37.01 20.31
CA PRO A 31 -11.51 -35.85 20.66
C PRO A 31 -12.31 -36.11 21.97
N GLN A 32 -12.51 -35.15 22.91
CA GLN A 32 -13.61 -35.25 23.89
C GLN A 32 -14.22 -33.88 24.26
N LYS A 33 -15.51 -33.77 23.92
CA LYS A 33 -16.66 -33.04 24.50
C LYS A 33 -16.42 -32.32 25.84
N GLU A 34 -16.86 -31.05 25.95
CA GLU A 34 -17.82 -30.54 26.96
C GLU A 34 -17.98 -29.01 26.92
N GLU A 35 -19.19 -28.61 26.53
CA GLU A 35 -20.07 -27.56 27.09
C GLU A 35 -19.52 -26.23 27.62
N LYS A 36 -20.05 -25.15 27.00
CA LYS A 36 -20.62 -23.89 27.55
C LYS A 36 -20.48 -22.82 26.44
N SER A 37 -21.41 -22.66 25.50
CA SER A 37 -22.82 -22.28 25.66
C SER A 37 -23.02 -21.21 26.72
N SER A 38 -22.78 -19.94 26.36
CA SER A 38 -23.53 -18.76 26.87
C SER A 38 -22.88 -17.40 26.52
N PHE A 39 -22.43 -17.12 25.29
CA PHE A 39 -21.95 -15.73 24.98
C PHE A 39 -22.23 -15.24 23.56
N GLN A 40 -22.88 -16.02 22.70
CA GLN A 40 -23.09 -15.64 21.30
C GLN A 40 -24.52 -15.19 20.96
N GLU A 41 -25.50 -15.38 21.85
CA GLU A 41 -26.90 -15.04 21.55
C GLU A 41 -27.28 -13.59 21.93
N GLU A 42 -26.48 -12.90 22.75
CA GLU A 42 -26.81 -11.53 23.20
C GLU A 42 -26.27 -10.43 22.26
N LEU A 43 -25.36 -10.76 21.34
CA LEU A 43 -24.87 -9.81 20.32
C LEU A 43 -25.79 -9.73 19.08
N ILE A 44 -26.66 -10.72 18.88
CA ILE A 44 -27.53 -10.79 17.68
C ILE A 44 -28.84 -10.02 17.90
N ALA A 45 -29.27 -9.81 19.15
CA ALA A 45 -30.54 -9.16 19.48
C ALA A 45 -30.50 -7.62 19.49
N ALA A 46 -29.31 -7.00 19.53
CA ALA A 46 -29.16 -5.55 19.36
C ALA A 46 -29.18 -5.11 17.88
N GLN A 47 -29.12 -6.08 16.95
CA GLN A 47 -29.17 -5.85 15.50
C GLN A 47 -30.63 -5.83 15.00
N LYS A 48 -31.50 -5.00 15.58
CA LYS A 48 -32.88 -4.87 15.09
C LYS A 48 -33.53 -3.52 15.31
N VAL A 49 -32.79 -2.42 15.16
CA VAL A 49 -33.35 -1.08 14.88
C VAL A 49 -32.31 -0.33 14.05
N ILE A 50 -32.73 0.40 13.01
CA ILE A 50 -31.93 1.11 11.98
C ILE A 50 -31.65 0.25 10.74
N VAL A 51 -32.72 0.07 9.96
CA VAL A 51 -32.67 -0.35 8.55
C VAL A 51 -32.77 0.95 7.73
N GLU A 52 -31.90 1.13 6.73
CA GLU A 52 -31.97 2.13 5.63
C GLU A 52 -31.02 3.37 5.54
N PRO A 53 -29.81 3.41 6.15
CA PRO A 53 -28.75 4.20 5.46
C PRO A 53 -27.36 3.56 5.38
N VAL A 54 -27.20 2.27 5.70
CA VAL A 54 -25.85 1.66 5.79
C VAL A 54 -25.27 1.27 4.41
N SER A 55 -26.08 0.85 3.44
CA SER A 55 -25.57 0.43 2.12
C SER A 55 -24.96 1.58 1.32
N GLN A 56 -25.56 2.78 1.37
CA GLN A 56 -25.07 3.92 0.61
C GLN A 56 -23.73 4.47 1.13
N VAL A 57 -23.49 4.38 2.45
CA VAL A 57 -22.26 4.88 3.07
C VAL A 57 -21.07 3.94 2.81
N VAL A 58 -21.29 2.62 2.72
CA VAL A 58 -20.22 1.67 2.43
C VAL A 58 -19.78 1.75 0.96
N GLU A 59 -20.74 1.96 0.05
CA GLU A 59 -20.47 2.09 -1.39
C GLU A 59 -19.73 3.40 -1.71
N THR A 60 -20.12 4.53 -1.10
CA THR A 60 -19.41 5.82 -1.29
C THR A 60 -17.98 5.78 -0.75
N VAL A 61 -17.74 5.14 0.39
CA VAL A 61 -16.38 4.99 0.94
C VAL A 61 -15.50 4.11 0.06
N HIS A 62 -16.06 3.08 -0.58
CA HIS A 62 -15.28 2.22 -1.49
C HIS A 62 -14.92 2.95 -2.78
N VAL A 63 -15.88 3.67 -3.38
CA VAL A 63 -15.67 4.48 -4.59
C VAL A 63 -14.60 5.55 -4.37
N VAL A 64 -14.62 6.27 -3.23
CA VAL A 64 -13.61 7.29 -2.90
C VAL A 64 -12.21 6.68 -2.78
N ARG A 65 -12.08 5.46 -2.22
CA ARG A 65 -10.79 4.76 -2.08
C ARG A 65 -10.25 4.27 -3.41
N ASP A 66 -11.11 3.78 -4.29
CA ASP A 66 -10.73 3.31 -5.62
C ASP A 66 -10.31 4.48 -6.53
N ASP A 67 -11.00 5.62 -6.44
CA ASP A 67 -10.63 6.84 -7.14
C ASP A 67 -9.26 7.38 -6.70
N GLU A 68 -8.96 7.30 -5.40
CA GLU A 68 -7.67 7.73 -4.87
C GLU A 68 -6.53 6.81 -5.30
N ALA A 69 -6.74 5.49 -5.26
CA ALA A 69 -5.78 4.52 -5.75
C ALA A 69 -5.45 4.77 -7.23
N ARG A 70 -6.47 5.01 -8.05
CA ARG A 70 -6.30 5.30 -9.48
C ARG A 70 -5.54 6.59 -9.74
N MET A 71 -5.80 7.64 -8.95
CA MET A 71 -5.04 8.89 -9.06
C MET A 71 -3.56 8.68 -8.72
N LEU A 72 -3.27 7.98 -7.63
CA LEU A 72 -1.90 7.71 -7.18
C LEU A 72 -1.13 6.84 -8.19
N GLU A 73 -1.80 5.84 -8.77
CA GLU A 73 -1.24 5.04 -9.87
C GLU A 73 -0.89 5.92 -11.07
N GLY A 74 -1.78 6.82 -11.47
CA GLY A 74 -1.53 7.76 -12.58
C GLY A 74 -0.36 8.71 -12.30
N ILE A 75 -0.23 9.23 -11.08
CA ILE A 75 0.93 10.05 -10.68
C ILE A 75 2.22 9.23 -10.74
N ARG A 76 2.20 7.99 -10.22
CA ARG A 76 3.34 7.08 -10.24
C ARG A 76 3.82 6.81 -11.67
N GLU A 77 2.91 6.48 -12.59
CA GLU A 77 3.26 6.22 -13.99
C GLU A 77 3.89 7.45 -14.67
N ARG A 78 3.31 8.64 -14.46
CA ARG A 78 3.86 9.90 -15.01
C ARG A 78 5.26 10.19 -14.48
N LEU A 79 5.53 9.94 -13.20
CA LEU A 79 6.86 10.08 -12.61
C LEU A 79 7.87 9.08 -13.18
N LEU A 80 7.46 7.82 -13.39
CA LEU A 80 8.32 6.82 -14.01
C LEU A 80 8.74 7.23 -15.43
N VAL A 81 7.78 7.67 -16.25
CA VAL A 81 8.06 8.17 -17.61
C VAL A 81 8.98 9.40 -17.59
N LEU A 82 8.77 10.31 -16.63
CA LEU A 82 9.68 11.45 -16.44
C LEU A 82 11.11 10.97 -16.15
N PHE A 83 11.29 10.03 -15.22
CA PHE A 83 12.62 9.50 -14.88
C PHE A 83 13.30 8.80 -16.05
N GLU A 84 12.57 8.02 -16.84
CA GLU A 84 13.07 7.44 -18.09
C GLU A 84 13.51 8.52 -19.09
N GLY A 85 12.68 9.55 -19.28
CA GLY A 85 13.00 10.69 -20.15
C GLY A 85 14.23 11.47 -19.69
N PHE A 86 14.45 11.56 -18.38
CA PHE A 86 15.62 12.21 -17.78
C PHE A 86 16.92 11.47 -18.03
N GLN A 87 16.88 10.15 -17.93
CA GLN A 87 18.02 9.26 -18.14
C GLN A 87 18.34 9.08 -19.63
N SER A 88 17.48 9.55 -20.54
CA SER A 88 17.69 9.45 -21.98
C SER A 88 18.99 10.15 -22.43
N PRO A 89 19.89 9.42 -23.13
CA PRO A 89 21.18 9.95 -23.57
C PRO A 89 21.06 11.02 -24.68
N ASN A 90 19.88 11.12 -25.31
CA ASN A 90 19.60 12.08 -26.37
C ASN A 90 19.28 13.48 -25.83
N ASN A 91 18.95 13.59 -24.55
CA ASN A 91 18.62 14.87 -23.94
C ASN A 91 19.86 15.42 -23.21
N LYS A 92 20.66 16.25 -23.89
CA LYS A 92 21.94 16.76 -23.39
C LYS A 92 21.86 18.18 -22.80
N GLN A 93 20.71 18.85 -22.94
CA GLN A 93 20.53 20.21 -22.42
C GLN A 93 19.99 20.16 -20.99
N ILE A 94 20.87 20.37 -20.00
CA ILE A 94 20.49 20.29 -18.58
C ILE A 94 19.46 21.36 -18.22
N GLU A 95 19.61 22.61 -18.71
CA GLU A 95 18.68 23.70 -18.41
C GLU A 95 17.25 23.36 -18.85
N ALA A 96 17.10 22.92 -20.10
CA ALA A 96 15.81 22.47 -20.62
C ALA A 96 15.20 21.29 -19.83
N LYS A 97 16.03 20.38 -19.29
CA LYS A 97 15.55 19.31 -18.41
C LYS A 97 15.02 19.85 -17.10
N VAL A 98 15.75 20.76 -16.47
CA VAL A 98 15.37 21.37 -15.20
C VAL A 98 14.06 22.14 -15.38
N ASP A 99 13.95 22.97 -16.42
CA ASP A 99 12.75 23.75 -16.71
C ASP A 99 11.54 22.86 -16.98
N LEU A 100 11.68 21.83 -17.83
CA LEU A 100 10.59 20.88 -18.10
C LEU A 100 10.11 20.19 -16.81
N THR A 101 11.05 19.88 -15.93
CA THR A 101 10.77 19.13 -14.70
C THR A 101 10.13 20.00 -13.65
N LEU A 102 10.58 21.23 -13.53
CA LEU A 102 9.97 22.20 -12.65
C LEU A 102 8.50 22.42 -13.06
N ASN A 103 8.25 22.66 -14.36
CA ASN A 103 6.90 22.80 -14.89
C ASN A 103 6.04 21.55 -14.65
N PHE A 104 6.60 20.36 -14.84
CA PHE A 104 5.88 19.11 -14.59
C PHE A 104 5.56 18.91 -13.11
N LEU A 105 6.50 19.21 -12.20
CA LEU A 105 6.28 19.11 -10.76
C LEU A 105 5.28 20.15 -10.26
N GLU A 106 5.30 21.36 -10.80
CA GLU A 106 4.28 22.38 -10.53
C GLU A 106 2.88 21.91 -10.95
N TYR A 107 2.77 21.32 -12.15
CA TYR A 107 1.51 20.73 -12.61
C TYR A 107 1.05 19.57 -11.72
N LEU A 108 1.96 18.67 -11.32
CA LEU A 108 1.64 17.59 -10.39
C LEU A 108 1.16 18.13 -9.04
N LEU A 109 1.81 19.16 -8.51
CA LEU A 109 1.42 19.80 -7.26
C LEU A 109 0.02 20.39 -7.36
N ALA A 110 -0.26 21.17 -8.41
CA ALA A 110 -1.60 21.71 -8.66
C ALA A 110 -2.67 20.62 -8.81
N THR A 111 -2.32 19.49 -9.42
CA THR A 111 -3.22 18.33 -9.55
C THR A 111 -3.53 17.72 -8.17
N ILE A 112 -2.53 17.62 -7.30
CA ILE A 112 -2.70 17.15 -5.92
C ILE A 112 -3.57 18.12 -5.13
N ASP A 113 -3.29 19.42 -5.22
CA ASP A 113 -4.07 20.45 -4.52
C ASP A 113 -5.54 20.41 -4.93
N HIS A 114 -5.83 20.32 -6.23
CA HIS A 114 -7.19 20.21 -6.73
C HIS A 114 -7.94 18.97 -6.20
N ARG A 115 -7.24 17.82 -6.09
CA ARG A 115 -7.83 16.63 -5.47
C ARG A 115 -8.08 16.84 -3.98
N LEU A 116 -7.13 17.44 -3.27
CA LEU A 116 -7.28 17.71 -1.84
C LEU A 116 -8.45 18.67 -1.57
N GLU A 117 -8.66 19.67 -2.40
CA GLU A 117 -9.85 20.54 -2.37
C GLU A 117 -11.12 19.71 -2.54
N THR A 118 -11.18 18.88 -3.59
CA THR A 118 -12.33 17.99 -3.85
C THR A 118 -12.66 17.11 -2.65
N ILE A 119 -11.64 16.54 -1.98
CA ILE A 119 -11.84 15.67 -0.81
C ILE A 119 -12.25 16.48 0.43
N LYS A 120 -11.72 17.69 0.63
CA LYS A 120 -12.06 18.55 1.79
C LYS A 120 -13.45 19.19 1.66
N GLU A 121 -13.91 19.41 0.44
CA GLU A 121 -15.23 19.96 0.14
C GLU A 121 -16.34 18.89 0.06
N SER A 122 -15.96 17.60 0.02
CA SER A 122 -16.87 16.43 0.08
C SER A 122 -17.22 16.03 1.51
#